data_AF-M0EE90-F1
#
_entry.id   AF-M0EE90-F1
#
_cell.length_a   1.000
_cell.length_b   1.000
_cell.length_c   1.000
_cell.angle_alpha   90.00
_cell.angle_beta   90.00
_cell.angle_gamma   90.00
#
_symmetry.space_group_name_H-M   'P 1'
#
loop_
_entity.id
_entity.type
_entity.pdbx_description
1 polymer ?
#
loop_
_entity_poly.entity_id
_entity_poly.type
_entity_poly.pdbx_seq_one_letter_code
_entity_poly.pdbx_strand_id
1 'polypeptide(L)'
;MTENEEPEFPSFIPDQQAVFIGWIADEESEMNGMPAYYIHWRGGLFVGTYNEQDERFSPRYSPGTEGGAMSEQVHKFKTSTPNVELSRTGRALHNAWALHDSDMIGIQQAHVLALHRANFTRSEIAQILNIEPSTVDSHRYDATGKADAAKTFVARVKQIEEKGDSDITQNSDETAPNAH
;
A
#
# COMPACT_ATOMS: atom_id res chain seq x y z
N MET A 1 1.21 30.85 -6.96
CA MET A 1 1.39 29.52 -6.34
C MET A 1 0.07 28.81 -6.52
N THR A 2 -0.10 28.18 -7.68
CA THR A 2 -1.25 27.33 -7.97
C THR A 2 -1.09 26.05 -7.18
N GLU A 3 -2.18 25.55 -6.58
CA GLU A 3 -2.23 24.22 -5.98
C GLU A 3 -1.66 23.21 -6.98
N ASN A 4 -0.75 22.32 -6.56
CA ASN A 4 -0.17 21.29 -7.42
C ASN A 4 -1.28 20.32 -7.84
N GLU A 5 -1.94 20.62 -8.97
CA GLU A 5 -2.87 19.71 -9.62
C GLU A 5 -2.09 18.48 -10.10
N GLU A 6 -2.62 17.29 -9.77
CA GLU A 6 -2.09 16.03 -10.27
C GLU A 6 -2.14 16.07 -11.81
N PRO A 7 -1.02 15.82 -12.51
CA PRO A 7 -1.00 15.91 -13.97
C PRO A 7 -2.01 14.93 -14.58
N GLU A 8 -2.61 15.29 -15.72
CA GLU A 8 -3.65 14.50 -16.42
C GLU A 8 -3.10 13.26 -17.14
N PHE A 9 -2.24 12.47 -16.48
CA PHE A 9 -1.81 11.18 -17.01
C PHE A 9 -2.90 10.11 -16.79
N PRO A 10 -3.13 9.18 -17.76
CA PRO A 10 -4.09 8.11 -17.57
C PRO A 10 -3.73 7.26 -16.36
N SER A 11 -4.69 7.04 -15.46
CA SER A 11 -4.50 6.20 -14.27
C SER A 11 -4.11 4.76 -14.63
N PHE A 12 -4.54 4.28 -15.79
CA PHE A 12 -4.24 2.96 -16.33
C PHE A 12 -4.08 2.98 -17.85
N ILE A 13 -3.09 2.26 -18.38
CA ILE A 13 -2.89 2.03 -19.82
C ILE A 13 -3.13 0.54 -20.10
N PRO A 14 -4.29 0.15 -20.65
CA PRO A 14 -4.71 -1.25 -20.79
C PRO A 14 -3.73 -2.13 -21.56
N ASP A 15 -3.30 -1.69 -22.74
CA ASP A 15 -2.44 -2.46 -23.63
C ASP A 15 -1.05 -2.74 -23.04
N GLN A 16 -0.66 -1.94 -22.05
CA GLN A 16 0.61 -2.07 -21.37
C GLN A 16 0.47 -2.65 -19.96
N GLN A 17 -0.77 -2.85 -19.48
CA GLN A 17 -1.06 -3.17 -18.08
C GLN A 17 -0.29 -2.23 -17.13
N ALA A 18 -0.27 -0.94 -17.47
CA ALA A 18 0.52 0.05 -16.77
C ALA A 18 -0.35 0.87 -15.83
N VAL A 19 0.06 1.03 -14.58
CA VAL A 19 -0.65 1.79 -13.54
C VAL A 19 0.13 3.05 -13.21
N PHE A 20 -0.52 4.21 -13.25
CA PHE A 20 0.12 5.49 -12.94
C PHE A 20 0.42 5.61 -11.43
N ILE A 21 1.70 5.77 -11.09
CA ILE A 21 2.18 5.81 -9.71
C ILE A 21 2.50 7.22 -9.24
N GLY A 22 2.96 8.10 -10.13
CA GLY A 22 3.44 9.43 -9.75
C GLY A 22 4.26 10.06 -10.85
N TRP A 23 4.96 11.15 -10.53
CA TRP A 23 5.80 11.86 -11.48
C TRP A 23 7.00 12.49 -10.79
N ILE A 24 8.02 12.81 -11.58
CA ILE A 24 9.15 13.61 -11.12
C ILE A 24 8.71 15.07 -11.09
N ALA A 25 8.83 15.72 -9.94
CA ALA A 25 8.53 17.14 -9.70
C ALA A 25 9.81 17.89 -9.30
N ASP A 26 10.90 17.59 -10.02
CA ASP A 26 12.23 18.15 -9.78
C ASP A 26 12.55 19.19 -10.86
N GLU A 27 12.31 20.47 -10.59
CA GLU A 27 12.45 21.55 -11.58
C GLU A 27 13.87 21.66 -12.17
N GLU A 28 14.89 21.19 -11.44
CA GLU A 28 16.28 21.20 -11.87
C GLU A 28 16.68 19.99 -12.72
N SER A 29 15.79 18.99 -12.85
CA SER A 29 16.06 17.73 -13.55
C SER A 29 15.52 17.73 -14.98
N GLU A 30 16.28 17.16 -15.92
CA GLU A 30 15.78 16.85 -17.27
C GLU A 30 14.59 15.88 -17.28
N MET A 31 14.33 15.24 -16.14
CA MET A 31 13.21 14.31 -15.94
C MET A 31 11.96 14.99 -15.38
N ASN A 32 11.98 16.29 -15.10
CA ASN A 32 10.84 17.02 -14.57
C ASN A 32 9.57 16.76 -15.40
N GLY A 33 8.45 16.51 -14.71
CA GLY A 33 7.15 16.21 -15.31
C GLY A 33 7.01 14.81 -15.90
N MET A 34 8.05 13.97 -15.89
CA MET A 34 7.94 12.61 -16.44
C MET A 34 7.08 11.72 -15.55
N PRO A 35 6.07 11.03 -16.12
CA PRO A 35 5.27 10.08 -15.35
C PRO A 35 6.05 8.81 -15.04
N ALA A 36 5.68 8.22 -13.91
CA ALA A 36 6.12 6.93 -13.44
C ALA A 36 4.94 5.95 -13.48
N TYR A 37 5.13 4.83 -14.18
CA TYR A 37 4.17 3.75 -14.30
C TYR A 37 4.74 2.44 -13.76
N TYR A 38 3.92 1.70 -13.01
CA TYR A 38 4.19 0.29 -12.74
C TYR A 38 3.63 -0.56 -13.89
N ILE A 39 4.44 -1.44 -14.47
CA ILE A 39 4.07 -2.27 -15.61
C ILE A 39 4.03 -3.74 -15.17
N HIS A 40 2.83 -4.34 -15.13
CA HIS A 40 2.62 -5.68 -14.56
C HIS A 40 3.46 -6.77 -15.19
N TRP A 41 3.43 -6.90 -16.51
CA TRP A 41 4.19 -7.96 -17.21
C TRP A 41 5.72 -7.78 -17.13
N ARG A 42 6.20 -6.56 -16.81
CA ARG A 42 7.61 -6.30 -16.51
C ARG A 42 7.95 -6.45 -15.02
N GLY A 43 6.94 -6.55 -14.16
CA GLY A 43 7.10 -6.62 -12.71
C GLY A 43 7.84 -5.42 -12.11
N GLY A 44 7.70 -4.23 -12.70
CA GLY A 44 8.60 -3.11 -12.43
C GLY A 44 7.98 -1.73 -12.57
N LEU A 45 8.49 -0.78 -11.80
CA LEU A 45 8.23 0.65 -11.95
C LEU A 45 9.25 1.30 -12.90
N PHE A 46 8.74 2.14 -13.80
CA PHE A 46 9.51 2.83 -14.83
C PHE A 46 9.09 4.29 -14.92
N VAL A 47 10.07 5.17 -15.14
CA VAL A 47 9.85 6.57 -15.47
C VAL A 47 10.14 6.77 -16.95
N GLY A 48 9.33 7.59 -17.61
CA GLY A 48 9.45 7.74 -19.06
C GLY A 48 8.54 8.83 -19.59
N THR A 49 8.16 8.71 -20.87
CA THR A 49 7.28 9.67 -21.54
C THR A 49 5.99 9.01 -21.95
N TYR A 50 4.87 9.70 -21.73
CA TYR A 50 3.57 9.32 -22.25
C TYR A 50 3.27 10.12 -23.53
N ASN A 51 2.87 9.45 -24.60
CA ASN A 51 2.36 10.09 -25.81
C ASN A 51 0.84 9.94 -25.85
N GLU A 52 0.13 11.07 -25.73
CA GLU A 52 -1.33 11.13 -25.78
C GLU A 52 -1.89 10.67 -27.13
N GLN A 53 -1.20 10.92 -28.25
CA GLN A 53 -1.69 10.56 -29.59
C GLN A 53 -1.72 9.05 -29.82
N ASP A 54 -0.74 8.34 -29.27
CA ASP A 54 -0.61 6.89 -29.38
C ASP A 54 -1.16 6.15 -28.16
N GLU A 55 -1.66 6.90 -27.16
CA GLU A 55 -2.03 6.43 -25.83
C GLU A 55 -0.97 5.53 -25.18
N ARG A 56 0.32 5.83 -25.42
CA ARG A 56 1.42 4.91 -25.14
C ARG A 56 2.48 5.50 -24.23
N PHE A 57 2.83 4.74 -23.20
CA PHE A 57 3.97 5.01 -22.33
C PHE A 57 5.25 4.35 -22.87
N SER A 58 6.32 5.15 -22.97
CA SER A 58 7.65 4.72 -23.37
C SER A 58 8.61 4.82 -22.18
N PRO A 59 8.98 3.68 -21.55
CA PRO A 59 9.93 3.65 -20.44
C PRO A 59 11.30 4.20 -20.85
N ARG A 60 11.89 5.07 -20.03
CA ARG A 60 13.26 5.57 -20.22
C ARG A 60 14.24 4.94 -19.24
N TYR A 61 13.87 4.86 -17.97
CA TYR A 61 14.69 4.19 -16.96
C TYR A 61 13.82 3.54 -15.88
N SER A 62 14.41 2.57 -15.17
CA SER A 62 13.84 2.00 -13.95
C SER A 62 14.64 2.50 -12.75
N PRO A 63 14.01 2.93 -11.63
CA PRO A 63 14.72 3.41 -10.44
C PRO A 63 15.51 2.33 -9.65
N GLY A 64 15.90 1.22 -10.29
CA GLY A 64 16.63 0.13 -9.65
C GLY A 64 15.76 -0.71 -8.72
N THR A 65 14.49 -0.89 -9.07
CA THR A 65 13.50 -1.73 -8.38
C THR A 65 13.24 -2.99 -9.20
N GLU A 66 14.23 -3.88 -9.30
CA GLU A 66 13.99 -5.20 -9.88
C GLU A 66 13.50 -6.15 -8.80
N GLY A 67 12.27 -6.65 -8.96
CA GLY A 67 11.63 -7.56 -8.01
C GLY A 67 10.99 -6.86 -6.80
N GLY A 68 10.15 -7.61 -6.09
CA GLY A 68 9.40 -7.12 -4.93
C GLY A 68 7.98 -6.67 -5.26
N ALA A 69 7.19 -6.50 -4.20
CA ALA A 69 5.80 -6.11 -4.30
C ALA A 69 5.65 -4.69 -4.86
N MET A 70 4.52 -4.40 -5.52
CA MET A 70 4.23 -3.06 -6.06
C MET A 70 4.39 -1.94 -5.01
N SER A 71 3.97 -2.19 -3.76
CA SER A 71 4.13 -1.25 -2.63
C SER A 71 5.59 -0.96 -2.28
N GLU A 72 6.45 -1.98 -2.30
CA GLU A 72 7.88 -1.83 -2.03
C GLU A 72 8.55 -0.98 -3.09
N GLN A 73 8.20 -1.19 -4.37
CA GLN A 73 8.72 -0.40 -5.46
C GLN A 73 8.25 1.06 -5.40
N VAL A 74 6.98 1.29 -5.05
CA VAL A 74 6.43 2.63 -4.85
C VAL A 74 7.10 3.32 -3.66
N HIS A 75 7.31 2.60 -2.56
CA HIS A 75 8.03 3.12 -1.40
C HIS A 75 9.45 3.54 -1.77
N LYS A 76 10.21 2.65 -2.41
CA LYS A 76 11.57 2.94 -2.87
C LYS A 76 11.61 4.10 -3.86
N PHE A 77 10.66 4.17 -4.80
CA PHE A 77 10.55 5.30 -5.74
C PHE A 77 10.38 6.64 -5.00
N LYS A 78 9.54 6.68 -3.95
CA LYS A 78 9.33 7.88 -3.15
C LYS A 78 10.54 8.24 -2.27
N THR A 79 11.30 7.27 -1.78
CA THR A 79 12.41 7.51 -0.84
C THR A 79 13.77 7.68 -1.50
N SER A 80 13.97 7.10 -2.68
CA SER A 80 15.27 7.06 -3.36
C SER A 80 15.40 8.04 -4.52
N THR A 81 14.28 8.54 -5.05
CA THR A 81 14.28 9.53 -6.13
C THR A 81 13.99 10.92 -5.54
N PRO A 82 14.86 11.92 -5.78
CA PRO A 82 14.62 13.27 -5.30
C PRO A 82 13.35 13.85 -5.93
N ASN A 83 12.61 14.64 -5.15
CA ASN A 83 11.49 15.47 -5.60
C ASN A 83 10.43 14.71 -6.44
N VAL A 84 9.94 13.59 -5.93
CA VAL A 84 8.82 12.83 -6.52
C VAL A 84 7.50 13.17 -5.88
N GLU A 85 6.47 13.36 -6.70
CA GLU A 85 5.07 13.36 -6.27
C GLU A 85 4.38 12.05 -6.66
N LEU A 86 3.51 11.57 -5.77
CA LEU A 86 2.78 10.32 -5.97
C LEU A 86 1.37 10.63 -6.42
N SER A 87 0.86 9.86 -7.38
CA SER A 87 -0.56 9.85 -7.76
C SER A 87 -1.44 9.37 -6.60
N ARG A 88 -2.76 9.46 -6.74
CA ARG A 88 -3.68 8.84 -5.77
C ARG A 88 -3.38 7.35 -5.54
N THR A 89 -3.10 6.62 -6.63
CA THR A 89 -2.74 5.19 -6.58
C THR A 89 -1.39 4.98 -5.91
N GLY A 90 -0.38 5.79 -6.26
CA GLY A 90 0.94 5.74 -5.63
C GLY A 90 0.89 6.00 -4.13
N ARG A 91 0.14 7.00 -3.67
CA ARG A 91 -0.04 7.29 -2.23
C ARG A 91 -0.66 6.10 -1.48
N ALA A 92 -1.68 5.47 -2.08
CA ALA A 92 -2.31 4.30 -1.49
C ALA A 92 -1.34 3.10 -1.39
N LEU A 93 -0.55 2.84 -2.44
CA LEU A 93 0.42 1.75 -2.46
C LEU A 93 1.62 2.01 -1.55
N HIS A 94 2.04 3.27 -1.40
CA HIS A 94 3.03 3.67 -0.40
C HIS A 94 2.54 3.37 1.03
N ASN A 95 1.27 3.66 1.32
CA ASN A 95 0.67 3.30 2.61
C ASN A 95 0.55 1.79 2.82
N ALA A 96 0.32 1.03 1.74
CA ALA A 96 0.29 -0.44 1.81
C ALA A 96 1.64 -1.03 2.25
N TRP A 97 2.76 -0.40 1.87
CA TRP A 97 4.09 -0.82 2.31
C TRP A 97 4.19 -0.88 3.83
N ALA A 98 3.83 0.21 4.51
CA ALA A 98 3.86 0.28 5.97
C ALA A 98 2.92 -0.74 6.66
N LEU A 99 1.83 -1.15 6.00
CA LEU A 99 0.92 -2.15 6.55
C LEU A 99 1.53 -3.56 6.53
N HIS A 100 2.23 -3.95 5.46
CA HIS A 100 2.81 -5.29 5.36
C HIS A 100 4.21 -5.39 5.97
N ASP A 101 4.95 -4.28 6.08
CA ASP A 101 6.27 -4.23 6.75
C ASP A 101 6.19 -4.64 8.23
N SER A 102 5.02 -4.49 8.86
CA SER A 102 4.75 -4.96 10.21
C SER A 102 4.53 -6.48 10.35
N ASP A 103 4.58 -7.24 9.25
CA ASP A 103 4.23 -8.68 9.13
C ASP A 103 2.81 -9.08 9.62
N MET A 104 1.98 -8.12 10.05
CA MET A 104 0.63 -8.41 10.55
C MET A 104 -0.35 -8.73 9.41
N ILE A 105 -0.11 -8.15 8.23
CA ILE A 105 -1.00 -8.24 7.06
C ILE A 105 -0.15 -8.68 5.85
N GLY A 106 -0.61 -9.67 5.10
CA GLY A 106 0.10 -10.11 3.90
C GLY A 106 0.08 -9.02 2.82
N ILE A 107 1.08 -9.01 1.93
CA ILE A 107 1.27 -7.99 0.90
C ILE A 107 -0.02 -7.70 0.10
N GLN A 108 -0.69 -8.73 -0.43
CA GLN A 108 -1.91 -8.58 -1.23
C GLN A 108 -3.07 -7.99 -0.42
N GLN A 109 -3.20 -8.41 0.85
CA GLN A 109 -4.20 -7.91 1.79
C GLN A 109 -3.94 -6.43 2.12
N ALA A 110 -2.68 -6.06 2.30
CA ALA A 110 -2.26 -4.68 2.54
C ALA A 110 -2.56 -3.77 1.35
N HIS A 111 -2.29 -4.22 0.11
CA HIS A 111 -2.64 -3.49 -1.10
C HIS A 111 -4.14 -3.22 -1.21
N VAL A 112 -4.96 -4.27 -1.09
CA VAL A 112 -6.42 -4.13 -1.18
C VAL A 112 -6.95 -3.20 -0.09
N LEU A 113 -6.48 -3.35 1.15
CA LEU A 113 -6.92 -2.51 2.26
C LEU A 113 -6.56 -1.04 2.06
N ALA A 114 -5.33 -0.76 1.62
CA ALA A 114 -4.88 0.62 1.41
C ALA A 114 -5.62 1.30 0.24
N LEU A 115 -5.81 0.60 -0.88
CA LEU A 115 -6.59 1.11 -2.01
C LEU A 115 -8.06 1.31 -1.63
N HIS A 116 -8.66 0.39 -0.87
CA HIS A 116 -10.03 0.55 -0.39
C HIS A 116 -10.18 1.78 0.51
N ARG A 117 -9.24 1.99 1.45
CA ARG A 117 -9.21 3.19 2.32
C ARG A 117 -9.00 4.49 1.54
N ALA A 118 -8.35 4.41 0.39
CA ALA A 118 -8.23 5.54 -0.54
C ALA A 118 -9.48 5.73 -1.43
N ASN A 119 -10.60 5.06 -1.11
CA ASN A 119 -11.90 5.12 -1.81
C ASN A 119 -11.88 4.59 -3.25
N PHE A 120 -10.97 3.68 -3.59
CA PHE A 120 -11.06 2.96 -4.86
C PHE A 120 -12.19 1.92 -4.79
N THR A 121 -12.95 1.82 -5.87
CA THR A 121 -13.98 0.81 -6.07
C THR A 121 -13.34 -0.57 -6.24
N ARG A 122 -14.14 -1.61 -6.02
CA ARG A 122 -13.72 -3.00 -6.23
C ARG A 122 -13.12 -3.24 -7.62
N SER A 123 -13.72 -2.68 -8.66
CA SER A 123 -13.26 -2.84 -10.05
C SER A 123 -11.95 -2.10 -10.30
N GLU A 124 -11.78 -0.89 -9.75
CA GLU A 124 -10.51 -0.16 -9.85
C GLU A 124 -9.38 -0.89 -9.12
N ILE A 125 -9.64 -1.45 -7.94
CA ILE A 125 -8.64 -2.23 -7.19
C ILE A 125 -8.21 -3.46 -8.00
N ALA A 126 -9.18 -4.19 -8.57
CA ALA A 126 -8.92 -5.35 -9.41
C ALA A 126 -8.03 -4.98 -10.61
N GLN A 127 -8.32 -3.86 -11.27
CA GLN A 127 -7.53 -3.36 -12.39
C GLN A 127 -6.12 -2.93 -11.99
N ILE A 128 -5.98 -2.16 -10.90
CA ILE A 128 -4.68 -1.70 -10.37
C ILE A 128 -3.79 -2.89 -10.01
N LEU A 129 -4.35 -3.89 -9.33
CA LEU A 129 -3.59 -5.05 -8.85
C LEU A 129 -3.48 -6.18 -9.88
N ASN A 130 -4.16 -6.07 -11.03
CA ASN A 130 -4.25 -7.11 -12.06
C ASN A 130 -4.70 -8.46 -11.48
N ILE A 131 -5.79 -8.43 -10.71
CA ILE A 131 -6.42 -9.61 -10.09
C ILE A 131 -7.91 -9.65 -10.38
N GLU A 132 -8.54 -10.81 -10.20
CA GLU A 132 -9.99 -10.95 -10.31
C GLU A 132 -10.72 -10.16 -9.22
N PRO A 133 -11.86 -9.51 -9.52
CA PRO A 133 -12.65 -8.77 -8.52
C PRO A 133 -13.08 -9.59 -7.30
N SER A 134 -13.31 -10.90 -7.45
CA SER A 134 -13.62 -11.80 -6.32
C SER A 134 -12.43 -11.96 -5.36
N THR A 135 -11.20 -11.89 -5.88
CA THR A 135 -9.97 -11.92 -5.08
C THR A 135 -9.84 -10.69 -4.20
N VAL A 136 -10.32 -9.53 -4.70
CA VAL A 136 -10.39 -8.28 -3.91
C VAL A 136 -11.26 -8.48 -2.66
N ASP A 137 -12.42 -9.13 -2.80
CA ASP A 137 -13.35 -9.33 -1.69
C ASP A 137 -12.74 -10.22 -0.60
N SER A 138 -12.13 -11.34 -1.00
CA SER A 138 -11.45 -12.26 -0.07
C SER A 138 -10.31 -11.57 0.67
N HIS A 139 -9.43 -10.87 -0.04
CA HIS A 139 -8.33 -10.13 0.58
C HIS A 139 -8.81 -9.02 1.50
N ARG A 140 -9.88 -8.30 1.15
CA ARG A 140 -10.46 -7.26 2.00
C ARG A 140 -11.03 -7.85 3.29
N TYR A 141 -11.75 -8.97 3.20
CA TYR A 141 -12.32 -9.66 4.36
C TYR A 141 -11.21 -10.05 5.35
N ASP A 142 -10.17 -10.72 4.85
CA ASP A 142 -9.03 -11.13 5.67
C ASP A 142 -8.30 -9.94 6.31
N ALA A 143 -8.03 -8.89 5.51
CA ALA A 143 -7.32 -7.71 5.98
C ALA A 143 -8.10 -6.97 7.07
N THR A 144 -9.42 -6.88 6.93
CA THR A 144 -10.30 -6.22 7.91
C THR A 144 -10.35 -7.00 9.20
N GLY A 145 -10.50 -8.33 9.14
CA GLY A 145 -10.45 -9.19 10.32
C GLY A 145 -9.15 -9.05 11.11
N LYS A 146 -8.00 -9.01 10.42
CA LYS A 146 -6.69 -8.78 11.03
C LYS A 146 -6.56 -7.39 11.65
N ALA A 147 -7.01 -6.35 10.94
CA ALA A 147 -6.95 -4.97 11.43
C ALA A 147 -7.82 -4.77 12.68
N ASP A 148 -9.01 -5.37 12.73
CA ASP A 148 -9.91 -5.26 13.87
C ASP A 148 -9.43 -6.08 15.08
N ALA A 149 -8.80 -7.24 14.84
CA ALA A 149 -8.09 -7.98 15.88
C ALA A 149 -6.96 -7.15 16.50
N ALA A 150 -6.14 -6.49 15.67
CA ALA A 150 -5.06 -5.62 16.14
C ALA A 150 -5.58 -4.43 16.96
N LYS A 151 -6.66 -3.75 16.51
CA LYS A 151 -7.31 -2.68 17.28
C LYS A 151 -7.81 -3.16 18.63
N THR A 152 -8.44 -4.33 18.67
CA THR A 152 -8.94 -4.94 19.90
C THR A 152 -7.81 -5.24 20.88
N PHE A 153 -6.69 -5.78 20.38
CA PHE A 153 -5.50 -6.03 21.18
C PHE A 153 -4.92 -4.74 21.77
N VAL A 154 -4.73 -3.69 20.96
CA VAL A 154 -4.22 -2.39 21.42
C VAL A 154 -5.15 -1.78 22.47
N ALA A 155 -6.47 -1.84 22.27
CA ALA A 155 -7.44 -1.37 23.26
C ALA A 155 -7.33 -2.16 24.58
N ARG A 156 -7.09 -3.48 24.50
CA ARG A 156 -6.89 -4.32 25.69
C ARG A 156 -5.60 -4.00 26.42
N VAL A 157 -4.50 -3.78 25.72
CA VAL A 157 -3.21 -3.39 26.33
C VAL A 157 -3.35 -2.04 27.05
N LYS A 158 -3.95 -1.04 26.41
CA LYS A 158 -4.22 0.26 27.05
C LYS A 158 -5.05 0.13 28.31
N GLN A 159 -6.10 -0.70 28.29
CA GLN A 159 -6.90 -0.98 29.50
C GLN A 159 -6.10 -1.63 30.63
N ILE A 160 -5.09 -2.45 30.32
CA ILE A 160 -4.23 -3.08 31.32
C ILE A 160 -3.25 -2.05 31.89
N GLU A 161 -2.61 -1.26 31.02
CA GLU A 161 -1.69 -0.19 31.42
C GLU A 161 -2.38 0.90 32.25
N GLU A 162 -3.60 1.30 31.87
CA GLU A 162 -4.41 2.30 32.59
C GLU A 162 -4.93 1.79 33.93
N LYS A 163 -5.16 0.47 34.06
CA LYS A 163 -5.58 -0.13 35.33
C LYS A 163 -4.42 -0.32 36.31
N GLY A 164 -3.18 -0.19 35.86
CA GLY A 164 -2.00 -0.52 36.65
C GLY A 164 -1.94 -2.02 36.95
N ASP A 165 -0.74 -2.51 37.25
CA ASP A 165 -0.45 -3.90 37.58
C ASP A 165 -1.06 -4.31 38.94
N SER A 166 -2.38 -4.43 38.99
CA SER A 166 -3.13 -4.96 40.12
C SER A 166 -4.05 -6.07 39.62
N ASP A 167 -3.47 -7.24 39.35
CA ASP A 167 -4.06 -8.60 39.47
C ASP A 167 -3.47 -9.59 38.43
N ILE A 168 -2.15 -9.73 38.39
CA ILE A 168 -1.53 -10.97 37.85
C ILE A 168 -0.65 -11.61 38.92
N THR A 169 -1.14 -11.71 40.15
CA THR A 169 -0.64 -12.71 41.11
C THR A 169 -1.76 -13.16 42.03
N GLN A 170 -1.84 -14.48 42.20
CA GLN A 170 -2.64 -15.25 43.18
C GLN A 170 -4.05 -15.66 42.76
N ASN A 171 -4.12 -16.72 41.97
CA ASN A 171 -5.02 -17.83 42.30
C ASN A 171 -4.18 -19.10 42.42
N SER A 172 -3.56 -19.26 43.59
CA SER A 172 -2.99 -20.52 44.04
C SER A 172 -3.39 -20.68 45.49
N ASP A 173 -4.01 -21.81 45.80
CA ASP A 173 -4.51 -22.29 47.08
C ASP A 173 -5.82 -21.69 47.62
N GLU A 174 -6.90 -22.49 47.57
CA GLU A 174 -7.30 -23.30 48.73
C GLU A 174 -8.60 -24.06 48.41
N THR A 175 -8.52 -25.40 48.31
CA THR A 175 -9.44 -26.33 49.01
C THR A 175 -9.07 -27.79 48.71
N ALA A 176 -8.27 -28.39 49.60
CA ALA A 176 -8.29 -29.83 49.81
C ALA A 176 -9.18 -30.10 51.04
N PRO A 177 -10.23 -30.93 50.96
CA PRO A 177 -11.04 -31.25 52.13
C PRO A 177 -10.30 -32.25 53.03
N ASN A 178 -10.24 -31.91 54.32
CA ASN A 178 -9.75 -32.78 55.40
C ASN A 178 -10.52 -34.10 55.44
N ALA A 179 -9.79 -35.20 55.47
CA ALA A 179 -10.29 -36.52 55.86
C ALA A 179 -9.92 -36.79 57.32
N HIS A 180 -10.94 -37.02 58.15
CA HIS A 180 -10.83 -37.72 59.43
C HIS A 180 -12.07 -38.60 59.63
#